data_AF-A0A822H4G5-F1
#
_entry.id   AF-A0A822H4G5-F1
#
_cell.length_a   1.000
_cell.length_b   1.000
_cell.length_c   1.000
_cell.angle_alpha   90.00
_cell.angle_beta   90.00
_cell.angle_gamma   90.00
#
_symmetry.space_group_name_H-M   'P 1'
#
loop_
_entity.id
_entity.type
_entity.pdbx_description
1 polymer ?
#
loop_
_entity_poly.entity_id
_entity_poly.type
_entity_poly.pdbx_seq_one_letter_code
_entity_poly.pdbx_strand_id
1 'polypeptide(L)' 'AIYFNVQCAEIDERFTPDIREHFQKELTQSGLGKFIDYPGTSHGFVVRPDGSQQVEKQKNKAIADAIEYLKKNF' A
#
# COMPACT_ATOMS: atom_id res chain seq x y z
N ALA A 1 -3.48 2.59 20.60
CA ALA A 1 -4.11 2.81 19.29
C ALA A 1 -3.57 1.77 18.32
N ILE A 2 -4.41 1.18 17.47
CA ILE A 2 -3.95 0.27 16.42
C ILE A 2 -3.29 1.13 15.34
N TYR A 3 -2.02 0.87 15.03
CA TYR A 3 -1.33 1.50 13.91
C TYR A 3 -1.70 0.73 12.63
N PHE A 4 -2.03 1.40 11.53
CA PHE A 4 -2.47 0.78 10.27
C PHE A 4 -1.46 1.02 9.14
N ASN A 5 -1.21 -0.01 8.33
CA ASN A 5 -0.55 0.14 7.03
C ASN A 5 -1.58 -0.04 5.92
N VAL A 6 -1.89 1.04 5.19
CA VAL A 6 -2.73 0.96 3.99
C VAL A 6 -1.83 0.81 2.78
N GLN A 7 -1.83 -0.38 2.18
CA GLN A 7 -1.07 -0.70 0.97
C GLN A 7 -1.94 -0.47 -0.27
N CYS A 8 -1.51 0.41 -1.17
CA CYS A 8 -2.28 0.81 -2.34
C CYS A 8 -1.48 0.67 -3.65
N ALA A 9 -2.16 0.24 -4.71
CA ALA A 9 -1.58 0.17 -6.04
C ALA A 9 -1.66 1.54 -6.71
N GLU A 10 -0.58 2.03 -7.34
CA GLU A 10 -0.50 3.41 -7.87
C GLU A 10 -1.57 3.70 -8.94
N ILE A 11 -1.83 2.73 -9.84
CA ILE A 11 -2.76 2.92 -10.97
C ILE A 11 -4.15 2.31 -10.72
N ASP A 12 -4.50 2.02 -9.46
CA ASP A 12 -5.85 1.58 -9.10
C ASP A 12 -6.86 2.74 -9.21
N GLU A 13 -7.71 2.70 -10.24
CA GLU A 13 -8.69 3.74 -10.54
C GLU A 13 -9.76 3.93 -9.46
N ARG A 14 -9.95 2.95 -8.56
CA ARG A 14 -10.84 3.11 -7.40
C ARG A 14 -10.27 4.05 -6.35
N PHE A 15 -8.96 4.26 -6.35
CA PHE A 15 -8.27 5.25 -5.52
C PHE A 15 -7.92 6.43 -6.41
N THR A 16 -8.92 7.28 -6.66
CA THR A 16 -8.73 8.56 -7.36
C THR A 16 -7.75 9.46 -6.58
N PRO A 17 -7.15 10.48 -7.21
CA PRO A 17 -6.25 11.41 -6.53
C PRO A 17 -6.84 12.00 -5.24
N ASP A 18 -8.10 12.44 -5.28
CA ASP A 18 -8.79 13.01 -4.11
C ASP A 18 -8.93 12.00 -2.96
N ILE A 19 -9.24 10.74 -3.27
CA ILE A 19 -9.34 9.67 -2.27
C ILE A 19 -7.97 9.39 -1.66
N ARG A 20 -6.91 9.32 -2.49
CA ARG A 20 -5.54 9.10 -2.00
C ARG A 20 -5.09 10.22 -1.07
N GLU A 21 -5.28 11.47 -1.49
CA GLU A 21 -4.93 12.65 -0.70
C GLU A 21 -5.68 12.64 0.64
N HIS A 22 -6.98 12.33 0.61
CA HIS A 22 -7.79 12.22 1.82
C HIS A 22 -7.21 11.17 2.79
N PHE A 23 -6.96 9.94 2.33
CA PHE A 23 -6.40 8.89 3.19
C PHE A 23 -5.00 9.23 3.71
N GLN A 24 -4.11 9.77 2.87
CA GLN A 24 -2.78 10.20 3.30
C GLN A 24 -2.85 11.26 4.39
N LYS A 25 -3.74 12.25 4.23
CA LYS A 25 -3.95 13.31 5.21
C LYS A 25 -4.49 12.76 6.53
N GLU A 26 -5.56 11.97 6.49
CA GLU A 26 -6.19 11.41 7.70
C GLU A 26 -5.24 10.50 8.48
N LEU A 27 -4.49 9.62 7.80
CA LEU A 27 -3.52 8.74 8.45
C LEU A 27 -2.36 9.51 9.08
N THR A 28 -1.89 10.57 8.41
CA THR A 28 -0.82 11.44 8.90
C THR A 28 -1.28 12.26 10.10
N GLN A 29 -2.45 12.91 10.02
CA GLN A 29 -2.98 13.78 11.07
C GLN A 29 -3.38 13.01 12.32
N SER A 30 -3.94 11.81 12.15
CA SER A 30 -4.35 10.97 13.28
C SER A 30 -3.17 10.28 13.97
N GLY A 31 -2.02 10.15 13.31
CA GLY A 31 -0.91 9.32 13.78
C GLY A 31 -1.26 7.83 13.87
N LEU A 32 -2.39 7.41 13.29
CA LEU A 32 -2.91 6.04 13.36
C LEU A 32 -2.35 5.15 12.27
N GLY A 33 -1.52 5.64 11.35
CA GLY A 33 -0.98 4.76 10.32
C GLY A 33 -0.17 5.46 9.24
N LYS A 34 0.05 4.74 8.15
CA LYS A 34 0.65 5.27 6.92
C LYS A 34 -0.03 4.70 5.69
N PHE A 35 -0.09 5.52 4.65
CA PHE A 35 -0.47 5.13 3.30
C PHE A 35 0.81 4.81 2.51
N ILE A 36 0.83 3.68 1.80
CA ILE A 36 1.99 3.22 1.04
C ILE A 36 1.56 2.95 -0.40
N ASP A 37 2.07 3.75 -1.33
CA ASP A 37 1.87 3.54 -2.77
C ASP A 37 2.97 2.65 -3.35
N TYR A 38 2.56 1.72 -4.21
CA TYR A 38 3.45 0.82 -4.95
C TYR A 38 3.47 1.20 -6.44
N PRO A 39 4.56 1.79 -6.96
CA PRO A 39 4.60 2.35 -8.32
C PRO A 39 4.44 1.34 -9.45
N GLY A 40 3.64 1.70 -10.46
CA GLY A 40 3.34 0.91 -11.65
C GLY A 40 2.51 -0.35 -11.37
N THR A 41 1.81 -0.41 -10.24
CA THR A 41 0.99 -1.57 -9.89
C THR A 41 -0.49 -1.27 -10.04
N SER A 42 -1.20 -2.23 -10.64
CA SER A 42 -2.65 -2.22 -10.76
C SER A 42 -3.32 -3.00 -9.63
N HIS A 43 -4.64 -2.97 -9.62
CA HIS A 43 -5.40 -3.63 -8.58
C HIS A 43 -5.06 -5.12 -8.42
N GLY A 44 -4.78 -5.51 -7.18
CA GLY A 44 -4.53 -6.90 -6.84
C GLY A 44 -3.16 -7.41 -7.29
N PHE A 45 -2.21 -6.52 -7.57
CA PHE A 45 -0.85 -6.87 -8.03
C PHE A 45 -0.11 -7.89 -7.16
N VAL A 46 -0.46 -7.99 -5.87
CA VAL A 46 0.13 -9.02 -4.97
C VAL A 46 -0.35 -10.43 -5.34
N VAL A 47 -1.63 -10.58 -5.70
CA VAL A 47 -2.28 -11.87 -5.99
C VAL A 47 -2.23 -12.19 -7.49
N ARG A 48 -2.33 -11.15 -8.33
CA ARG A 48 -2.36 -11.22 -9.79
C ARG A 48 -1.34 -10.23 -10.38
N PRO A 49 -0.03 -10.49 -10.21
CA PRO A 49 0.98 -9.68 -10.87
C PRO A 49 0.86 -9.83 -12.40
N ASP A 50 1.16 -8.76 -13.13
CA ASP A 50 1.15 -8.77 -14.61
C ASP A 50 2.37 -9.47 -15.23
N GLY A 51 3.28 -9.98 -14.39
CA GLY A 51 4.51 -10.66 -14.79
C GLY A 51 5.67 -9.72 -15.12
N SER A 52 5.48 -8.40 -15.12
CA SER A 52 6.57 -7.45 -15.30
C SER A 52 7.53 -7.50 -14.11
N GLN A 53 8.83 -7.32 -14.36
CA GLN A 53 9.83 -7.27 -13.29
C GLN A 53 9.55 -6.15 -12.28
N GLN A 54 8.98 -5.03 -12.75
CA GLN A 54 8.58 -3.92 -11.89
C GLN A 54 7.48 -4.36 -10.91
N VAL A 55 6.41 -4.98 -11.40
CA VAL A 55 5.31 -5.41 -10.53
C VAL A 55 5.74 -6.53 -9.60
N GLU A 56 6.57 -7.47 -10.03
CA GLU A 56 7.12 -8.51 -9.14
C GLU A 56 7.98 -7.90 -8.01
N LYS A 57 8.80 -6.88 -8.33
CA LYS A 57 9.54 -6.13 -7.31
C LYS A 57 8.59 -5.48 -6.28
N GLN A 58 7.53 -4.82 -6.76
CA GLN A 58 6.57 -4.18 -5.87
C GLN A 58 5.78 -5.19 -5.04
N LYS A 59 5.36 -6.32 -5.61
CA LYS A 59 4.71 -7.43 -4.90
C LYS A 59 5.57 -7.94 -3.75
N ASN A 60 6.85 -8.23 -4.03
CA ASN A 60 7.78 -8.71 -3.01
C ASN A 60 7.98 -7.65 -1.92
N LYS A 61 8.06 -6.37 -2.29
CA LYS A 61 8.12 -5.26 -1.34
C LYS A 61 6.87 -5.18 -0.47
N ALA A 62 5.67 -5.27 -1.05
CA ALA A 62 4.41 -5.21 -0.31
C ALA A 62 4.29 -6.34 0.71
N ILE A 63 4.69 -7.57 0.35
CA ILE A 63 4.74 -8.71 1.26
C ILE A 63 5.75 -8.45 2.40
N ALA A 64 6.95 -7.95 2.09
CA ALA A 64 7.95 -7.63 3.11
C ALA A 64 7.47 -6.55 4.09
N ASP A 65 6.88 -5.47 3.58
CA ASP A 65 6.32 -4.37 4.38
C ASP A 65 5.18 -4.87 5.31
N ALA A 66 4.36 -5.83 4.84
CA ALA A 66 3.31 -6.46 5.66
C ALA A 66 3.88 -7.36 6.76
N ILE A 67 4.92 -8.16 6.46
CA ILE A 67 5.61 -8.98 7.45
C ILE A 67 6.28 -8.11 8.51
N GLU A 68 6.95 -7.02 8.13
CA GLU A 68 7.57 -6.08 9.07
C GLU A 68 6.52 -5.44 9.98
N TYR A 69 5.39 -5.02 9.42
CA TYR A 69 4.27 -4.50 10.19
C TYR A 69 3.78 -5.52 11.23
N LEU A 70 3.55 -6.77 10.83
CA LEU A 70 3.08 -7.81 11.74
C LEU A 70 4.09 -8.04 12.86
N LYS A 71 5.38 -8.21 12.54
CA LYS A 71 6.45 -8.40 13.54
C LYS A 71 6.58 -7.26 14.55
N LYS A 72 6.24 -6.03 14.16
CA LYS A 72 6.34 -4.86 15.03
C LYS A 72 5.14 -4.74 15.97
N ASN A 73 3.99 -5.30 15.61
CA ASN A 73 2.72 -5.02 16.29
C ASN A 73 2.08 -6.27 16.93
N PHE A 74 2.59 -7.47 16.66
CA PHE A 74 2.13 -8.76 17.22
C PHE A 74 3.33 -9.63 17.57
#